data_AF-A0A970WAX8-F1
#
_entry.id   AF-A0A970WAX8-F1
#
_cell.length_a   1.000
_cell.length_b   1.000
_cell.length_c   1.000
_cell.angle_alpha   90.00
_cell.angle_beta   90.00
_cell.angle_gamma   90.00
#
_symmetry.space_group_name_H-M   'P 1'
#
loop_
_entity.id
_entity.type
_entity.pdbx_description
1 polymer ?
#
loop_
_entity_poly.entity_id
_entity_poly.type
_entity_poly.pdbx_seq_one_letter_code
_entity_poly.pdbx_strand_id
1 'polypeptide(L)'
;MINDLDYYNGLIFRGYVKGVPHCVLSGGRYDKLMRRFSKPQCAVGFALYLDELGRAYADKRQYDVDTLLLYNENALSQTVMTAVQYLMKTVPSVRAETQLPQNLRFRRLLVLNEDGTVTEKEVVKC
;
A
#
# COMPACT_ATOMS: atom_id res chain seq x y z
N MET A 1 25.50 17.73 10.64
CA MET A 1 25.65 16.33 10.21
C MET A 1 26.81 15.72 11.01
N ILE A 2 26.57 15.36 12.29
CA ILE A 2 27.66 15.01 13.24
C ILE A 2 27.31 13.78 14.13
N ASN A 3 26.05 13.37 14.24
CA ASN A 3 25.64 12.29 15.16
C ASN A 3 26.04 10.85 14.75
N ASP A 4 26.31 10.57 13.46
CA ASP A 4 26.57 9.19 13.00
C ASP A 4 27.99 8.69 13.31
N LEU A 5 28.95 9.59 13.53
CA LEU A 5 30.37 9.27 13.68
C LEU A 5 30.70 8.50 14.98
N ASP A 6 29.88 8.67 16.02
CA ASP A 6 30.03 7.93 17.27
C ASP A 6 29.32 6.57 17.26
N TYR A 7 28.34 6.38 16.38
CA TYR A 7 27.53 5.17 16.28
C TYR A 7 28.20 4.09 15.43
N TYR A 8 28.79 4.45 14.28
CA TYR A 8 29.48 3.51 13.39
C TYR A 8 31.00 3.52 13.60
N ASN A 9 31.64 2.35 13.50
CA ASN A 9 33.08 2.20 13.75
C ASN A 9 33.85 1.57 12.59
N GLY A 10 33.52 1.98 11.36
CA GLY A 10 34.20 1.51 10.17
C GLY A 10 33.34 1.71 8.92
N LEU A 11 33.00 0.60 8.27
CA LEU A 11 32.23 0.60 7.03
C LEU A 11 30.84 1.20 7.23
N ILE A 12 30.48 2.15 6.34
CA ILE A 12 29.18 2.81 6.28
C ILE A 12 28.60 2.58 4.88
N PHE A 13 27.33 2.20 4.82
CA PHE A 13 26.55 2.06 3.61
C PHE A 13 25.50 3.17 3.54
N ARG A 14 25.36 3.78 2.36
CA ARG A 14 24.29 4.72 2.05
C ARG A 14 23.68 4.35 0.71
N GLY A 15 22.37 4.18 0.67
CA GLY A 15 21.61 3.88 -0.55
C GLY A 15 20.71 5.04 -0.94
N TYR A 16 20.68 5.35 -2.23
CA TYR A 16 19.89 6.41 -2.84
C TYR A 16 19.05 5.84 -3.97
N VAL A 17 17.85 6.38 -4.15
CA VAL A 17 16.92 6.00 -5.22
C VAL A 17 16.67 7.22 -6.10
N LYS A 18 16.59 6.99 -7.42
CA LYS A 18 16.32 8.05 -8.40
C LYS A 18 15.00 8.74 -8.07
N GLY A 19 15.03 10.07 -7.99
CA GLY A 19 13.84 10.88 -7.69
C GLY A 19 13.64 11.19 -6.20
N VAL A 20 14.46 10.65 -5.30
CA VAL A 20 14.45 10.97 -3.86
C VAL A 20 15.73 11.72 -3.50
N PRO A 21 15.65 12.97 -2.97
CA PRO A 21 16.83 13.76 -2.61
C PRO A 21 17.48 13.31 -1.29
N HIS A 22 16.86 12.37 -0.58
CA HIS A 22 17.30 11.84 0.71
C HIS A 22 17.82 10.40 0.62
N CYS A 23 18.63 10.01 1.60
CA CYS A 23 19.18 8.67 1.72
C CYS A 23 18.06 7.71 2.15
N VAL A 24 17.75 6.69 1.34
CA VAL A 24 16.67 5.73 1.62
C VAL A 24 17.14 4.52 2.43
N LEU A 25 18.45 4.27 2.44
CA LEU A 25 19.08 3.20 3.18
C LEU A 25 20.31 3.74 3.89
N SER A 26 20.40 3.54 5.20
CA SER A 26 21.60 3.86 5.97
C SER A 26 22.01 2.65 6.79
N GLY A 27 23.29 2.31 6.79
CA GLY A 27 23.79 1.16 7.53
C GLY A 27 25.29 1.22 7.73
N GLY A 28 25.79 0.21 8.42
CA GLY A 28 27.21 0.10 8.68
C GLY A 28 27.52 -0.83 9.83
N ARG A 29 28.79 -0.86 10.20
CA ARG A 29 29.30 -1.63 11.34
C ARG A 29 29.15 -0.84 12.65
N TYR A 30 28.55 -1.44 13.66
CA TYR A 30 28.20 -0.79 14.94
C TYR A 30 28.67 -1.57 16.19
N ASP A 31 29.90 -2.10 16.17
CA ASP A 31 30.42 -2.86 17.32
C ASP A 31 30.51 -1.99 18.59
N LYS A 32 30.72 -0.68 18.44
CA LYS A 32 30.71 0.28 19.57
C LYS A 32 29.38 0.22 20.33
N LEU A 33 28.25 0.07 19.64
CA LEU A 33 26.95 -0.10 20.26
C LEU A 33 26.88 -1.42 21.02
N MET A 34 27.34 -2.51 20.41
CA MET A 34 27.32 -3.85 21.01
C MET A 34 28.16 -3.92 22.30
N ARG A 35 29.29 -3.19 22.35
CA ARG A 35 30.10 -3.02 23.57
C ARG A 35 29.34 -2.32 24.70
N ARG A 36 28.48 -1.32 24.41
CA ARG A 36 27.65 -0.66 25.43
C ARG A 36 26.60 -1.60 26.04
N PHE A 37 26.18 -2.62 25.29
CA PHE A 37 25.29 -3.69 25.78
C PHE A 37 26.05 -4.88 26.41
N SER A 38 27.34 -4.71 26.73
CA SER A 38 28.20 -5.76 27.32
C SER A 38 28.28 -7.05 26.48
N LYS A 39 28.04 -6.95 25.16
CA LYS A 39 28.14 -8.06 24.20
C LYS A 39 29.16 -7.70 23.13
N PRO A 40 30.47 -7.83 23.38
CA PRO A 40 31.50 -7.43 22.42
C PRO A 40 31.52 -8.40 21.22
N GLN A 41 30.71 -8.12 20.22
CA GLN A 41 30.61 -8.88 18.97
C GLN A 41 30.70 -7.94 17.76
N CYS A 42 31.14 -8.48 16.63
CA CYS A 42 31.05 -7.79 15.35
C CYS A 42 29.59 -7.66 14.94
N ALA A 43 29.13 -6.45 14.63
CA ALA A 43 27.75 -6.23 14.21
C ALA A 43 27.66 -5.29 13.00
N VAL A 44 26.90 -5.72 12.01
CA VAL A 44 26.63 -4.99 10.76
C VAL A 44 25.14 -5.07 10.49
N GLY A 45 24.59 -3.98 9.98
CA GLY A 45 23.17 -3.89 9.68
C GLY A 45 22.85 -2.57 8.99
N PHE A 46 21.62 -2.48 8.50
CA PHE A 46 21.11 -1.31 7.81
C PHE A 46 19.65 -1.06 8.20
N ALA A 47 19.21 0.17 8.01
CA ALA A 47 17.84 0.61 8.13
C ALA A 47 17.35 1.08 6.76
N LEU A 48 16.08 0.79 6.47
CA LEU A 48 15.36 1.32 5.32
C LEU A 48 14.37 2.37 5.81
N TYR A 49 14.40 3.54 5.17
CA TYR A 49 13.44 4.60 5.41
C TYR A 49 12.23 4.40 4.51
N LEU A 50 11.22 3.68 5.02
CA LEU A 50 10.02 3.31 4.26
C LEU A 50 9.20 4.51 3.81
N ASP A 51 9.26 5.64 4.51
CA ASP A 51 8.57 6.87 4.08
C ASP A 51 9.16 7.44 2.80
N GLU A 52 10.50 7.44 2.68
CA GLU A 52 11.21 7.92 1.51
C GLU A 52 11.04 6.95 0.32
N LEU A 53 11.07 5.64 0.58
CA LEU A 53 10.70 4.62 -0.40
C LEU A 53 9.24 4.76 -0.84
N GLY A 54 8.33 4.97 0.11
CA GLY A 54 6.91 5.16 -0.13
C GLY A 54 6.64 6.37 -1.00
N ARG A 55 7.40 7.47 -0.86
CA ARG A 55 7.31 8.63 -1.78
C ARG A 55 7.86 8.32 -3.17
N ALA A 56 8.96 7.58 -3.27
CA ALA A 56 9.57 7.20 -4.54
C ALA A 56 8.68 6.26 -5.37
N TYR A 57 8.06 5.31 -4.67
CA TYR A 57 7.23 4.25 -5.22
C TYR A 57 5.75 4.45 -4.88
N ALA A 58 5.35 5.67 -4.52
CA ALA A 58 3.95 6.03 -4.35
C ALA A 58 3.30 5.85 -5.71
N ASP A 59 2.72 4.66 -5.90
CA ASP A 59 1.90 4.40 -7.05
C ASP A 59 0.80 5.45 -7.01
N LYS A 60 0.75 6.31 -8.03
CA LYS A 60 -0.33 7.28 -8.18
C LYS A 60 -1.56 6.46 -8.54
N ARG A 61 -2.12 5.77 -7.55
CA ARG A 61 -3.31 4.95 -7.72
C ARG A 61 -4.36 5.87 -8.33
N GLN A 62 -4.63 5.65 -9.61
CA GLN A 62 -5.56 6.45 -10.39
C GLN A 62 -6.99 6.28 -9.85
N TYR A 63 -7.21 5.23 -9.07
CA TYR A 63 -8.47 4.82 -8.49
C TYR A 63 -8.25 4.43 -7.01
N ASP A 64 -9.23 4.74 -6.17
CA ASP A 64 -9.24 4.37 -4.75
C ASP A 64 -9.65 2.90 -4.55
N VAL A 65 -10.49 2.37 -5.46
CA VAL A 65 -10.92 0.96 -5.50
C VAL A 65 -10.93 0.41 -6.93
N ASP A 66 -10.72 -0.90 -7.10
CA ASP A 66 -10.77 -1.56 -8.41
C ASP A 66 -12.21 -1.68 -8.89
N THR A 67 -13.14 -2.03 -8.02
CA THR A 67 -14.54 -2.29 -8.40
C THR A 67 -15.51 -1.67 -7.41
N LEU A 68 -16.42 -0.84 -7.90
CA LEU A 68 -17.60 -0.40 -7.15
C LEU A 68 -18.79 -1.27 -7.57
N LEU A 69 -19.41 -1.95 -6.61
CA LEU A 69 -20.62 -2.75 -6.78
C LEU A 69 -21.82 -1.96 -6.26
N LEU A 70 -22.71 -1.54 -7.14
CA LEU A 70 -24.00 -0.96 -6.77
C LEU A 70 -25.05 -2.04 -6.60
N TYR A 71 -25.78 -2.01 -5.50
CA TYR A 71 -26.90 -2.91 -5.26
C TYR A 71 -28.13 -2.12 -4.80
N ASN A 72 -29.32 -2.67 -5.02
CA ASN A 72 -30.56 -2.07 -4.54
C ASN A 72 -30.71 -2.31 -3.02
N GLU A 73 -31.32 -1.39 -2.28
CA GLU A 73 -31.65 -1.56 -0.85
C GLU A 73 -32.50 -2.82 -0.59
N ASN A 74 -33.27 -3.24 -1.59
CA ASN A 74 -34.08 -4.46 -1.54
C ASN A 74 -33.28 -5.76 -1.79
N ALA A 75 -32.00 -5.66 -2.15
CA ALA A 75 -31.18 -6.84 -2.41
C ALA A 75 -30.89 -7.59 -1.10
N LEU A 76 -31.03 -8.91 -1.13
CA LEU A 76 -30.69 -9.75 0.01
C LEU A 76 -29.20 -9.61 0.34
N SER A 77 -28.88 -9.37 1.61
CA SER A 77 -27.48 -9.24 2.09
C SER A 77 -26.61 -10.44 1.74
N GLN A 78 -27.21 -11.63 1.64
CA GLN A 78 -26.53 -12.85 1.23
C GLN A 78 -26.07 -12.79 -0.23
N THR A 79 -26.91 -12.33 -1.15
CA THR A 79 -26.58 -12.16 -2.57
C THR A 79 -25.46 -11.14 -2.74
N VAL A 80 -25.53 -10.01 -2.03
CA VAL A 80 -24.46 -8.99 -2.04
C VAL A 80 -23.15 -9.58 -1.55
N MET A 81 -23.17 -10.31 -0.43
CA MET A 81 -21.97 -10.94 0.14
C MET A 81 -21.36 -11.96 -0.83
N THR A 82 -22.17 -12.82 -1.44
CA THR A 82 -21.70 -13.80 -2.43
C THR A 82 -21.07 -13.12 -3.63
N ALA A 83 -21.69 -12.05 -4.15
CA ALA A 83 -21.13 -11.27 -5.25
C ALA A 83 -19.79 -10.61 -4.88
N VAL A 84 -19.70 -10.00 -3.69
CA VAL A 84 -18.45 -9.40 -3.19
C VAL A 84 -17.36 -10.45 -3.04
N GLN A 85 -17.66 -11.60 -2.43
CA GLN A 85 -16.70 -12.70 -2.28
C GLN A 85 -16.21 -13.24 -3.62
N TYR A 86 -17.11 -13.35 -4.60
CA TYR A 86 -16.75 -13.76 -5.96
C TYR A 86 -15.79 -12.74 -6.59
N LEU A 87 -16.11 -11.45 -6.50
CA LEU A 87 -15.29 -10.37 -7.06
C LEU A 87 -13.91 -10.29 -6.39
N MET A 88 -13.82 -10.48 -5.06
CA MET A 88 -12.55 -10.47 -4.32
C MET A 88 -11.55 -11.55 -4.76
N LYS A 89 -12.00 -12.62 -5.43
CA LYS A 89 -11.08 -13.61 -6.05
C LYS A 89 -10.39 -13.07 -7.30
N THR A 90 -11.02 -12.10 -7.97
CA THR A 90 -10.57 -11.56 -9.26
C THR A 90 -9.90 -10.20 -9.16
N VAL A 91 -10.28 -9.39 -8.16
CA VAL A 91 -9.75 -8.04 -7.98
C VAL A 91 -9.27 -7.79 -6.54
N PRO A 92 -8.22 -6.95 -6.36
CA PRO A 92 -7.68 -6.63 -5.05
C PRO A 92 -8.65 -5.89 -4.11
N SER A 93 -9.54 -5.06 -4.66
CA SER A 93 -10.45 -4.23 -3.86
C SER A 93 -11.85 -4.14 -4.47
N VAL A 94 -12.86 -4.37 -3.64
CA VAL A 94 -14.29 -4.26 -3.99
C VAL A 94 -14.98 -3.43 -2.93
N ARG A 95 -15.79 -2.46 -3.36
CA ARG A 95 -16.65 -1.69 -2.47
C ARG A 95 -18.10 -1.87 -2.90
N ALA A 96 -18.97 -2.25 -1.98
CA ALA A 96 -20.41 -2.38 -2.24
C ALA A 96 -21.14 -1.19 -1.62
N GLU A 97 -21.98 -0.52 -2.40
CA GLU A 97 -22.77 0.65 -1.97
C GLU A 97 -24.18 0.59 -2.58
N THR A 98 -25.16 1.24 -1.95
CA THR A 98 -26.51 1.38 -2.52
C THR A 98 -26.62 2.54 -3.50
N GLN A 99 -25.74 3.53 -3.37
CA GLN A 99 -25.72 4.76 -4.17
C GLN A 99 -24.28 5.10 -4.58
N LEU A 100 -24.13 5.89 -5.64
CA LEU A 100 -22.81 6.27 -6.14
C LEU A 100 -22.18 7.35 -5.23
N PRO A 101 -21.06 7.07 -4.54
CA PRO A 101 -20.42 8.03 -3.65
C PRO A 101 -19.75 9.17 -4.45
N GLN A 102 -19.85 10.41 -3.93
CA GLN A 102 -19.42 11.62 -4.65
C GLN A 102 -17.89 11.76 -4.80
N ASN A 103 -17.11 11.22 -3.86
CA ASN A 103 -15.64 11.39 -3.80
C ASN A 103 -14.89 10.06 -3.85
N LEU A 104 -15.34 9.11 -4.67
CA LEU A 104 -14.66 7.82 -4.83
C LEU A 104 -14.28 7.60 -6.28
N ARG A 105 -12.98 7.43 -6.56
CA ARG A 105 -12.50 7.02 -7.87
C ARG A 105 -12.46 5.49 -7.91
N PHE A 106 -13.11 4.90 -8.90
CA PHE A 106 -13.12 3.45 -9.08
C PHE A 106 -12.75 3.11 -10.53
N ARG A 107 -12.13 1.95 -10.73
CA ARG A 107 -11.70 1.51 -12.08
C ARG A 107 -12.88 1.02 -12.93
N ARG A 108 -13.85 0.34 -12.32
CA ARG A 108 -15.08 -0.13 -12.99
C ARG A 108 -16.29 -0.12 -12.06
N LEU A 109 -17.48 0.00 -12.66
CA LEU A 109 -18.77 0.00 -11.98
C LEU A 109 -19.54 -1.26 -12.35
N LEU A 110 -19.93 -2.02 -11.34
CA LEU A 110 -20.79 -3.20 -11.49
C LEU A 110 -22.13 -2.93 -10.81
N VAL A 111 -23.21 -3.44 -11.38
CA VAL A 111 -24.56 -3.38 -10.80
C VAL A 111 -25.03 -4.81 -10.52
N LEU A 112 -25.45 -5.04 -9.28
CA LEU A 112 -26.11 -6.27 -8.87
C LEU A 112 -27.59 -6.19 -9.22
N ASN A 113 -28.01 -7.05 -10.14
CA ASN A 113 -29.43 -7.19 -10.51
C ASN A 113 -30.17 -8.07 -9.50
N GLU A 114 -31.50 -7.99 -9.53
CA GLU A 114 -32.39 -8.79 -8.67
C GLU A 114 -32.22 -10.31 -8.91
N ASP A 115 -31.83 -10.70 -10.13
CA ASP A 115 -31.53 -12.09 -10.51
C ASP A 115 -30.20 -12.62 -9.93
N GLY A 116 -29.47 -11.80 -9.16
CA GLY A 116 -28.15 -12.13 -8.63
C GLY A 116 -27.03 -12.06 -9.69
N THR A 117 -27.35 -11.62 -10.90
CA THR A 117 -26.36 -11.38 -11.96
C THR A 117 -25.66 -10.03 -11.76
N VAL A 118 -24.35 -9.99 -12.02
CA VAL A 118 -23.54 -8.77 -11.92
C VAL A 118 -23.27 -8.27 -13.33
N THR A 119 -23.73 -7.06 -13.64
CA THR A 119 -23.53 -6.43 -14.96
C THR A 119 -22.57 -5.26 -14.86
N GLU A 120 -21.63 -5.16 -15.81
CA GLU A 120 -20.69 -4.05 -15.88
C GLU A 120 -21.34 -2.87 -16.60
N LYS A 121 -21.37 -1.70 -15.93
CA LYS A 121 -21.71 -0.45 -16.58
C LYS A 121 -20.41 0.21 -17.04
N GLU A 122 -20.31 0.46 -18.35
CA GLU A 122 -19.26 1.32 -18.88
C GLU A 122 -19.40 2.70 -18.26
N VAL A 123 -18.45 3.06 -17.41
CA VAL A 123 -18.36 4.42 -16.89
C VAL A 123 -17.67 5.22 -17.97
N VAL A 124 -18.48 5.96 -18.74
CA VAL A 124 -17.99 6.99 -19.64
C VAL A 124 -17.14 7.94 -18.80
N LYS A 125 -15.82 7.88 -19.01
CA LYS A 125 -14.89 8.86 -18.46
C LYS A 125 -15.26 10.23 -19.04
N CYS A 126 -15.94 11.06 -18.26
CA CYS A 126 -15.98 12.50 -18.51
C CYS A 126 -14.65 13.14 -18.09
#